data_AF-A0A3B8X7D3-F1
#
_entry.id   AF-A0A3B8X7D3-F1
#
_cell.length_a   1.000
_cell.length_b   1.000
_cell.length_c   1.000
_cell.angle_alpha   90.00
_cell.angle_beta   90.00
_cell.angle_gamma   90.00
#
_symmetry.space_group_name_H-M   'P 1'
#
loop_
_entity.id
_entity.type
_entity.pdbx_description
1 polymer ?
#
loop_
_entity_poly.entity_id
_entity_poly.type
_entity_poly.pdbx_seq_one_letter_code
_entity_poly.pdbx_strand_id
1 'polypeptide(L)' 'MSILKILEFPDDRLRARASPAKVPDVEIDQLVTDMAETMYQAPGIGLAATQVNHPV' A
#
# COMPACT_ATOMS: atom_id res chain seq x y z
N MET A 1 4.26 -12.48 -0.90
CA MET A 1 3.70 -12.40 0.46
C MET A 1 4.78 -11.85 1.35
N SER A 2 4.72 -10.54 1.51
CA SER A 2 5.67 -9.74 2.27
C SER A 2 4.91 -8.71 3.08
N ILE A 3 5.38 -8.47 4.31
CA ILE A 3 4.81 -7.44 5.18
C ILE A 3 5.45 -6.10 4.81
N LEU A 4 4.62 -5.19 4.33
CA LEU A 4 5.03 -3.86 3.90
C LEU A 4 5.14 -2.92 5.09
N LYS A 5 6.09 -2.00 5.04
CA LYS A 5 6.21 -0.96 6.07
C LYS A 5 5.09 0.05 5.89
N ILE A 6 4.27 0.22 6.92
CA ILE A 6 3.27 1.30 6.99
C ILE A 6 4.00 2.61 7.33
N LEU A 7 3.78 3.63 6.53
CA LEU A 7 4.20 5.00 6.79
C LEU A 7 3.30 5.62 7.85
N GLU A 8 3.90 6.37 8.77
CA GLU A 8 3.19 7.05 9.86
C GLU A 8 3.35 8.56 9.73
N PHE A 9 2.37 9.32 10.21
CA PHE A 9 2.48 10.78 10.28
C PHE A 9 3.69 11.18 11.15
N PRO A 10 4.52 12.16 10.75
CA PRO A 10 4.32 13.15 9.70
C PRO A 10 5.06 12.88 8.37
N ASP A 11 5.23 11.62 7.95
CA ASP A 11 5.97 11.31 6.72
C ASP A 11 5.34 12.00 5.48
N ASP A 12 6.11 12.88 4.81
CA ASP A 12 5.66 13.68 3.67
C ASP A 12 5.18 12.82 2.49
N ARG A 13 5.63 11.57 2.38
CA ARG A 13 5.19 10.65 1.32
C ARG A 13 3.71 10.31 1.44
N LEU A 14 3.11 10.41 2.63
CA LEU A 14 1.67 10.28 2.84
C LEU A 14 0.86 11.41 2.18
N ARG A 15 1.50 12.50 1.74
CA ARG A 15 0.87 13.62 1.02
C ARG A 15 0.90 13.45 -0.50
N ALA A 16 1.59 12.43 -1.01
CA ALA A 16 1.66 12.17 -2.44
C ALA A 16 0.27 11.84 -3.00
N ARG A 17 -0.09 12.46 -4.13
CA ARG A 17 -1.31 12.10 -4.87
C ARG A 17 -1.03 10.82 -5.66
N ALA A 18 -1.80 9.77 -5.41
CA ALA A 18 -1.73 8.53 -6.18
C ALA A 18 -2.07 8.77 -7.66
N SER A 19 -1.34 8.07 -8.53
CA SER A 19 -1.67 8.02 -9.96
C SER A 19 -2.65 6.87 -10.21
N PRO A 20 -3.45 6.87 -11.29
CA PRO A 20 -4.23 5.69 -11.64
C PRO A 20 -3.33 4.48 -11.88
N ALA A 21 -3.73 3.30 -11.38
CA ALA A 21 -3.09 2.03 -11.68
C ALA A 21 -3.03 1.78 -13.20
N LYS A 22 -1.85 1.99 -13.78
CA LYS A 22 -1.51 1.67 -15.19
C LYS A 22 -0.47 0.54 -15.28
N VAL A 23 -0.26 -0.15 -14.17
CA VAL A 23 0.68 -1.27 -14.01
C VAL A 23 0.05 -2.57 -14.49
N PRO A 24 0.83 -3.56 -14.93
CA PRO A 24 0.31 -4.86 -15.32
C PRO A 24 -0.46 -5.54 -14.18
N ASP A 25 -1.53 -6.27 -14.52
CA ASP A 25 -2.42 -6.93 -13.56
C ASP A 25 -1.65 -7.81 -12.55
N VAL A 26 -0.61 -8.52 -13.00
CA VAL A 26 0.21 -9.39 -12.14
C VAL A 26 0.95 -8.63 -11.03
N GLU A 27 1.39 -7.39 -11.29
CA GLU A 27 2.06 -6.57 -10.28
C GLU A 27 1.04 -6.00 -9.29
N ILE A 28 -0.15 -5.65 -9.77
CA ILE A 28 -1.26 -5.20 -8.93
C ILE A 28 -1.74 -6.33 -8.02
N ASP A 29 -1.89 -7.55 -8.53
CA ASP A 29 -2.33 -8.71 -7.74
C ASP A 29 -1.36 -8.99 -6.59
N GLN A 30 -0.04 -8.91 -6.85
CA GLN A 30 0.96 -9.10 -5.81
C GLN A 30 0.91 -7.97 -4.77
N LEU A 31 0.77 -6.71 -5.20
CA LEU A 31 0.66 -5.57 -4.30
C LEU A 31 -0.59 -5.66 -3.42
N VAL A 32 -1.75 -6.02 -4.00
CA VAL A 32 -3.00 -6.23 -3.25
C VAL A 32 -2.84 -7.33 -2.21
N THR A 33 -2.19 -8.44 -2.57
CA THR A 33 -1.93 -9.55 -1.66
C THR A 33 -1.07 -9.12 -0.47
N ASP A 34 0.04 -8.44 -0.72
CA ASP A 34 0.97 -7.98 0.33
C ASP A 34 0.33 -6.88 1.21
N MET A 35 -0.50 -6.01 0.62
CA MET A 35 -1.26 -4.99 1.35
C MET A 35 -2.32 -5.60 2.26
N ALA A 36 -3.06 -6.61 1.80
CA ALA A 36 -4.07 -7.28 2.61
C ALA A 36 -3.42 -7.97 3.83
N GLU A 37 -2.32 -8.68 3.61
CA GLU A 37 -1.56 -9.33 4.68
C GLU A 37 -1.05 -8.30 5.71
N THR A 38 -0.42 -7.22 5.22
CA THR A 38 0.06 -6.11 6.06
C THR A 38 -1.07 -5.49 6.89
N MET A 39 -2.24 -5.26 6.29
CA MET A 39 -3.41 -4.69 6.97
C MET A 39 -3.89 -5.58 8.12
N TYR A 40 -4.04 -6.89 7.88
CA TYR A 40 -4.50 -7.82 8.90
C TYR A 40 -3.50 -7.98 10.06
N GLN A 41 -2.20 -7.91 9.77
CA GLN A 41 -1.17 -7.94 10.80
C GLN A 41 -1.09 -6.64 11.62
N ALA A 42 -1.45 -5.49 11.01
CA ALA A 42 -1.53 -4.18 11.66
C ALA A 42 -2.88 -3.91 12.37
N PRO A 43 -3.58 -4.96 12.81
CA PRO A 43 -5.05 -5.05 13.02
C PRO A 43 -5.94 -3.97 12.39
N GLY A 44 -5.70 -3.62 11.12
CA GLY A 44 -6.46 -2.61 10.39
C GLY A 44 -7.69 -3.17 9.65
N ILE A 45 -8.58 -2.27 9.22
CA ILE A 45 -9.75 -2.61 8.39
C ILE A 45 -9.71 -1.99 6.98
N GLY A 46 -8.64 -1.24 6.67
CA GLY A 46 -8.39 -0.66 5.36
C GLY A 46 -6.95 -0.20 5.25
N LEU A 47 -6.37 -0.30 4.05
CA LEU A 47 -5.02 0.14 3.74
C LEU A 47 -4.97 0.66 2.30
N ALA A 48 -4.50 1.89 2.11
CA ALA A 48 -4.25 2.49 0.79
C ALA A 48 -2.79 2.31 0.38
N ALA A 49 -2.52 2.14 -0.92
CA ALA A 49 -1.18 1.84 -1.43
C ALA A 49 -0.15 2.95 -1.12
N THR A 50 -0.61 4.21 -1.01
CA THR A 50 0.23 5.34 -0.55
C THR A 50 0.80 5.11 0.86
N GLN A 51 0.06 4.44 1.76
CA GLN A 51 0.52 4.17 3.13
C GLN A 51 1.67 3.17 3.19
N VAL A 52 1.92 2.43 2.12
CA VAL A 52 3.05 1.50 1.98
C VAL A 52 4.06 2.00 0.93
N ASN A 53 4.03 3.29 0.61
CA ASN A 53 4.93 3.95 -0.34
C ASN A 53 4.77 3.50 -1.82
N HIS A 54 3.56 3.10 -2.21
CA HIS A 54 3.19 2.78 -3.58
C HIS A 54 2.01 3.66 -4.04
N PRO A 55 2.23 4.92 -4.46
CA PRO A 55 1.15 5.85 -4.82
C PRO A 55 0.57 5.57 -6.23
N VAL A 56 -0.08 4.42 -6.37
CA VAL A 56 -0.81 3.94 -7.56
C VAL A 56 -2.30 3.75 -7.30
#